data_AF-A0A1V2YF88-F1
#
_entry.id   AF-A0A1V2YF88-F1
#
_cell.length_a   1.000
_cell.length_b   1.000
_cell.length_c   1.000
_cell.angle_alpha   90.00
_cell.angle_beta   90.00
_cell.angle_gamma   90.00
#
_symmetry.space_group_name_H-M   'P 1'
#
loop_
_entity.id
_entity.type
_entity.pdbx_description
1 polymer ?
#
loop_
_entity_poly.entity_id
_entity_poly.type
_entity_poly.pdbx_seq_one_letter_code
_entity_poly.pdbx_strand_id
1 'polypeptide(L)'
;MSAGFKLDNTFHEILFDSCNKRELWLYLINLIPDYQRFRIVSTQIEDKLKLLLDEHTDIFNFIKDKDVISSQQAYKTHIYTGLNVFHQLIETKPHYFIS
;
A
#
# COMPACT_ATOMS: atom_id res chain seq x y z
N MET A 1 -12.57 6.15 -9.07
CA MET A 1 -11.34 5.53 -8.53
C MET A 1 -10.17 5.97 -9.42
N SER A 2 -9.13 6.60 -8.85
CA SER A 2 -8.02 7.19 -9.63
C SER A 2 -7.20 6.11 -10.35
N ALA A 3 -6.51 6.49 -11.44
CA ALA A 3 -5.66 5.56 -12.19
C ALA A 3 -4.55 4.96 -11.32
N GLY A 4 -3.93 5.77 -10.44
CA GLY A 4 -2.88 5.31 -9.52
C GLY A 4 -3.36 4.25 -8.54
N PHE A 5 -4.56 4.39 -7.97
CA PHE A 5 -5.10 3.39 -7.03
C PHE A 5 -5.40 2.05 -7.69
N LYS A 6 -5.81 2.05 -8.97
CA LYS A 6 -6.00 0.81 -9.73
C LYS A 6 -4.65 0.11 -9.96
N LEU A 7 -3.62 0.86 -10.37
CA LEU A 7 -2.28 0.32 -10.59
C LEU A 7 -1.68 -0.24 -9.29
N ASP A 8 -1.87 0.46 -8.17
CA ASP A 8 -1.45 0.00 -6.84
C ASP A 8 -2.13 -1.34 -6.48
N ASN A 9 -3.45 -1.46 -6.67
CA ASN A 9 -4.15 -2.72 -6.44
C ASN A 9 -3.67 -3.84 -7.36
N THR A 10 -3.42 -3.56 -8.63
CA THR A 10 -2.88 -4.54 -9.58
C THR A 10 -1.47 -4.99 -9.18
N PHE A 11 -0.61 -4.08 -8.72
CA PHE A 11 0.71 -4.42 -8.22
C PHE A 11 0.65 -5.40 -7.05
N HIS A 12 -0.18 -5.10 -6.04
CA HIS A 12 -0.38 -5.99 -4.91
C HIS A 12 -0.98 -7.34 -5.33
N GLU A 13 -2.01 -7.35 -6.19
CA GLU A 13 -2.62 -8.59 -6.70
C GLU A 13 -1.59 -9.50 -7.33
N ILE A 14 -0.70 -8.97 -8.18
CA ILE A 14 0.39 -9.73 -8.82
C ILE A 14 1.31 -10.37 -7.77
N LEU A 15 1.71 -9.62 -6.74
CA LEU A 15 2.58 -10.15 -5.68
C LEU A 15 1.90 -11.29 -4.91
N PHE A 16 0.64 -11.10 -4.50
CA PHE A 16 -0.10 -12.14 -3.80
C PHE A 16 -0.35 -13.37 -4.68
N ASP A 17 -0.72 -13.19 -5.94
CA ASP A 17 -0.99 -14.28 -6.88
C ASP A 17 0.29 -15.08 -7.19
N SER A 18 1.43 -14.41 -7.33
CA SER A 18 2.75 -15.06 -7.50
C SER A 18 3.14 -15.99 -6.34
N CYS A 19 2.59 -15.73 -5.14
CA CYS A 19 2.78 -16.54 -3.95
C CYS A 19 1.65 -17.56 -3.72
N ASN A 20 0.71 -17.71 -4.66
CA ASN A 20 -0.52 -18.50 -4.52
C ASN A 20 -1.37 -18.05 -3.30
N LYS A 21 -1.45 -16.72 -3.09
CA LYS A 21 -2.17 -16.06 -1.99
C LYS A 21 -3.25 -15.09 -2.48
N ARG A 22 -3.78 -15.29 -3.69
CA ARG A 22 -4.82 -14.42 -4.26
C ARG A 22 -6.05 -14.26 -3.35
N GLU A 23 -6.50 -15.33 -2.71
CA GLU A 23 -7.63 -15.28 -1.77
C GLU A 23 -7.38 -14.34 -0.58
N LEU A 24 -6.13 -14.27 -0.10
CA LEU A 24 -5.77 -13.33 0.96
C LEU A 24 -5.83 -11.89 0.47
N TRP A 25 -5.42 -11.62 -0.78
CA TRP A 25 -5.60 -10.30 -1.38
C TRP A 25 -7.08 -9.92 -1.47
N LEU A 26 -7.92 -10.81 -2.01
CA LEU A 26 -9.37 -10.60 -2.12
C LEU A 26 -10.01 -10.33 -0.76
N TYR A 27 -9.58 -11.04 0.28
CA TYR A 27 -10.01 -10.78 1.66
C TYR A 27 -9.63 -9.35 2.10
N LEU A 28 -8.38 -8.95 1.93
CA LEU A 28 -7.89 -7.62 2.33
C LEU A 28 -8.62 -6.48 1.60
N ILE A 29 -8.89 -6.64 0.30
CA ILE A 29 -9.53 -5.58 -0.49
C ILE A 29 -11.05 -5.51 -0.33
N ASN A 30 -11.74 -6.64 -0.17
CA ASN A 30 -13.21 -6.67 -0.19
C ASN A 30 -13.82 -6.70 1.21
N LEU A 31 -13.13 -7.28 2.19
CA LEU A 31 -13.67 -7.53 3.53
C LEU A 31 -13.14 -6.56 4.58
N ILE A 32 -12.22 -5.66 4.21
CA ILE A 32 -11.71 -4.60 5.09
C ILE A 32 -11.93 -3.22 4.44
N PRO A 33 -13.18 -2.70 4.41
CA PRO A 33 -13.52 -1.44 3.75
C PRO A 33 -12.74 -0.25 4.30
N ASP A 34 -12.47 -0.23 5.61
CA ASP A 34 -11.78 0.87 6.26
C ASP A 34 -10.31 0.93 5.90
N TYR A 35 -9.69 -0.22 5.63
CA TYR A 35 -8.33 -0.29 5.10
C TYR A 35 -8.26 0.25 3.67
N GLN A 36 -9.24 -0.06 2.81
CA GLN A 36 -9.31 0.54 1.48
C GLN A 36 -9.53 2.05 1.53
N ARG A 37 -10.46 2.52 2.38
CA ARG A 37 -10.70 3.96 2.59
C ARG A 37 -9.43 4.67 3.05
N PHE A 38 -8.74 4.09 4.03
CA PHE A 38 -7.47 4.61 4.50
C PHE A 38 -6.43 4.76 3.38
N ARG A 39 -6.23 3.72 2.55
CA ARG A 39 -5.29 3.76 1.41
C ARG A 39 -5.64 4.83 0.38
N ILE A 40 -6.93 5.10 0.16
CA ILE A 40 -7.35 6.18 -0.75
C ILE A 40 -7.05 7.54 -0.13
N VAL A 41 -7.43 7.76 1.13
CA VAL A 41 -7.26 9.06 1.80
C VAL A 41 -5.78 9.40 2.02
N SER A 42 -4.93 8.40 2.30
CA SER A 42 -3.50 8.61 2.49
C SER A 42 -2.79 9.16 1.25
N THR A 43 -3.24 8.82 0.05
CA THR A 43 -2.69 9.38 -1.20
C THR A 43 -2.96 10.87 -1.39
N GLN A 44 -3.86 11.46 -0.59
CA GLN A 44 -4.12 12.91 -0.60
C GLN A 44 -3.12 13.71 0.24
N ILE A 45 -2.18 13.05 0.92
CA ILE A 45 -1.06 13.73 1.59
C ILE A 45 -0.02 14.08 0.53
N GLU A 46 0.51 15.29 0.65
CA GLU A 46 1.54 15.81 -0.26
C GLU A 46 2.73 14.85 -0.34
N ASP A 47 3.29 14.70 -1.54
CA ASP A 47 4.39 13.79 -1.89
C ASP A 47 4.15 12.29 -1.66
N LYS A 48 3.03 11.88 -1.04
CA LYS A 48 2.78 10.47 -0.71
C LYS A 48 2.71 9.57 -1.94
N LEU A 49 2.11 10.06 -3.03
CA LEU A 49 2.00 9.28 -4.27
C LEU A 49 3.37 9.00 -4.90
N LYS A 50 4.27 9.98 -4.87
CA LYS A 50 5.64 9.81 -5.36
C LYS A 50 6.41 8.82 -4.50
N LEU A 51 6.34 9.00 -3.17
CA LEU A 51 6.97 8.09 -2.22
C LEU A 51 6.49 6.63 -2.39
N LEU A 52 5.18 6.42 -2.58
CA LEU A 52 4.63 5.08 -2.82
C LEU A 52 5.15 4.46 -4.13
N LEU A 53 5.30 5.27 -5.18
CA LEU A 53 5.85 4.79 -6.44
C LEU A 53 7.33 4.38 -6.29
N ASP A 54 8.11 5.18 -5.56
CA ASP A 54 9.52 4.89 -5.27
C ASP A 54 9.62 3.59 -4.43
N GLU A 55 8.82 3.45 -3.37
CA GLU A 55 8.76 2.23 -2.55
C GLU A 55 8.40 0.97 -3.36
N HIS A 56 7.39 1.05 -4.24
CA HIS A 56 7.03 -0.08 -5.11
C HIS A 56 8.12 -0.44 -6.11
N THR A 57 8.81 0.58 -6.65
CA THR A 57 9.92 0.39 -7.59
C THR A 57 11.07 -0.33 -6.91
N ASP A 58 11.42 0.06 -5.69
CA ASP A 58 12.45 -0.59 -4.89
C ASP A 58 12.09 -2.04 -4.57
N ILE A 59 10.87 -2.30 -4.09
CA ILE A 59 10.38 -3.66 -3.84
C ILE A 59 10.49 -4.53 -5.10
N PHE A 60 10.04 -4.02 -6.24
CA PHE A 60 10.13 -4.74 -7.51
C PHE A 60 11.58 -5.05 -7.90
N ASN A 61 12.47 -4.06 -7.81
CA ASN A 61 13.88 -4.24 -8.18
C ASN A 61 14.56 -5.27 -7.28
N PHE A 62 14.35 -5.22 -5.96
CA PHE A 62 14.92 -6.21 -5.04
C PHE A 62 14.38 -7.62 -5.28
N ILE A 63 13.09 -7.77 -5.60
CA ILE A 63 12.52 -9.08 -5.99
C ILE A 63 13.15 -9.57 -7.30
N LYS A 64 13.22 -8.71 -8.31
CA LYS A 64 13.82 -9.01 -9.63
C LYS A 64 15.26 -9.50 -9.50
N ASP A 65 16.03 -8.82 -8.65
CA ASP A 65 17.45 -9.12 -8.42
C ASP A 65 17.68 -10.24 -7.39
N LYS A 66 16.59 -10.84 -6.87
CA LYS A 66 16.61 -11.89 -5.84
C LYS A 66 17.33 -11.48 -4.55
N ASP A 67 17.37 -10.18 -4.25
CA ASP A 67 17.89 -9.65 -3.00
C ASP A 67 16.84 -9.77 -1.89
N VAL A 68 16.84 -10.93 -1.24
CA VAL A 68 15.86 -11.26 -0.19
C VAL A 68 15.96 -10.31 1.00
N ILE A 69 17.16 -9.88 1.38
CA ILE A 69 17.37 -9.05 2.57
C ILE A 69 16.79 -7.66 2.31
N SER A 70 17.17 -7.03 1.20
CA SER A 70 16.68 -5.70 0.84
C SER A 70 15.18 -5.72 0.53
N SER A 71 14.68 -6.78 -0.13
CA SER A 71 13.23 -6.95 -0.36
C SER A 71 12.46 -7.01 0.95
N GLN A 72 12.98 -7.76 1.94
CA GLN A 72 12.35 -7.85 3.26
C GLN A 72 12.32 -6.51 3.99
N GLN A 73 13.40 -5.75 3.91
CA GLN A 73 13.46 -4.42 4.50
C GLN A 73 12.51 -3.46 3.79
N ALA A 74 12.47 -3.48 2.46
CA ALA A 74 11.66 -2.58 1.65
C ALA A 74 10.16 -2.76 1.90
N TYR A 75 9.64 -4.00 1.92
CA TYR A 75 8.21 -4.20 2.18
C TYR A 75 7.83 -3.81 3.63
N LYS A 76 8.73 -4.03 4.60
CA LYS A 76 8.49 -3.59 5.99
C LYS A 76 8.40 -2.08 6.05
N THR A 77 9.36 -1.38 5.44
CA THR A 77 9.33 0.08 5.35
C THR A 77 8.02 0.54 4.71
N HIS A 78 7.62 0.00 3.56
CA HIS A 78 6.36 0.36 2.90
C HIS A 78 5.13 0.23 3.82
N ILE A 79 5.02 -0.89 4.55
CA ILE A 79 3.93 -1.10 5.52
C ILE A 79 3.98 -0.04 6.63
N TYR A 80 5.13 0.20 7.24
CA TYR A 80 5.27 1.16 8.34
C TYR A 80 5.10 2.62 7.89
N THR A 81 5.62 3.00 6.71
CA THR A 81 5.36 4.32 6.12
C THR A 81 3.87 4.51 5.87
N GLY A 82 3.16 3.47 5.46
CA GLY A 82 1.70 3.45 5.41
C GLY A 82 1.11 3.75 6.80
N LEU A 83 1.44 2.95 7.81
CA LEU A 83 0.87 3.10 9.15
C LEU A 83 1.21 4.43 9.85
N ASN A 84 2.40 5.00 9.65
CA ASN A 84 2.76 6.29 10.24
C ASN A 84 1.88 7.44 9.75
N VAL A 85 1.39 7.33 8.51
CA VAL A 85 0.45 8.29 7.93
C VAL A 85 -0.94 8.21 8.60
N PHE A 86 -1.29 7.07 9.20
CA PHE A 86 -2.58 6.90 9.89
C PHE A 86 -2.75 7.91 11.03
N HIS A 87 -1.72 8.11 11.85
CA HIS A 87 -1.75 9.09 12.94
C HIS A 87 -2.01 10.51 12.40
N GLN A 88 -1.23 10.90 11.39
CA GLN A 88 -1.37 12.21 10.75
C GLN A 88 -2.77 12.42 10.16
N LEU A 89 -3.36 11.39 9.54
CA LEU A 89 -4.70 11.51 8.96
C LEU A 89 -5.81 11.63 10.00
N ILE A 90 -5.71 10.93 11.13
CA ILE A 90 -6.68 11.08 12.22
C ILE A 90 -6.66 12.52 12.75
N GLU A 91 -5.48 13.11 12.89
CA GLU A 91 -5.33 14.48 13.39
C GLU A 91 -5.79 15.53 12.37
N THR A 92 -5.42 15.36 11.10
CA THR A 92 -5.62 16.37 10.05
C THR A 92 -6.96 16.25 9.31
N LYS A 93 -7.53 15.05 9.26
CA LYS A 93 -8.72 14.70 8.48
C LYS A 93 -9.68 13.77 9.25
N PRO A 94 -10.06 14.11 10.50
CA PRO A 94 -10.88 13.23 11.35
C PRO A 94 -12.24 12.89 10.74
N HIS A 95 -12.84 13.79 9.96
CA HIS A 95 -14.14 13.60 9.30
C HIS A 95 -14.18 12.43 8.30
N TYR A 96 -13.03 11.90 7.86
CA TYR A 96 -12.98 10.69 7.03
C TYR A 96 -13.15 9.38 7.84
N PHE A 97 -13.13 9.45 9.18
CA PHE A 97 -13.14 8.29 10.08
C PHE A 97 -14.31 8.28 11.05
N ILE A 98 -15.20 9.28 10.99
CA ILE A 98 -16.39 9.37 11.83
C ILE A 98 -17.58 8.98 10.95
N SER A 99 -17.97 7.70 11.00
CA SER A 99 -19.20 7.18 10.40
C SER A 99 -19.99 6.42 11.46
#